data_AF-A0A9D7IVE3-F1
#
_entry.id   AF-A0A9D7IVE3-F1
#
_cell.length_a   1.000
_cell.length_b   1.000
_cell.length_c   1.000
_cell.angle_alpha   90.00
_cell.angle_beta   90.00
_cell.angle_gamma   90.00
#
_symmetry.space_group_name_H-M   'P 1'
#
loop_
_entity.id
_entity.type
_entity.pdbx_description
1 polymer ?
#
loop_
_entity_poly.entity_id
_entity_poly.type
_entity_poly.pdbx_seq_one_letter_code
_entity_poly.pdbx_strand_id
1 'polypeptide(L)'
;MLIRPITTEDEYRAVELLQREIWGSEEIEIIPHDLMMTVHKNGGVMLGAFDPQTEGEPMVGFVFGFIGMKPDGKIKYCSHIAGVTAQYRDRNVGYMLKLAQRDFVMTRGFDLITWTFDPLESRNARFNFHKLGVTCNSYFRNLYGEMRDKLNAGLPSDRFQVDWLIRSDRVENALANRNQNITIHEMGVINPAQSEGLLKPCDHPLPAVGEKFLIQIPDNFQRIKAADRGLALEWRMHTRSLFEEAFNKGYTATDLVIDGGRSFYLLEAGSVPVTDR
;
A
#
# COMPACT_ATOMS: atom_id res chain seq x y z
N MET A 1 20.87 7.38 -5.88
CA MET A 1 19.50 7.74 -6.27
C MET A 1 19.25 9.17 -5.83
N LEU A 2 18.90 10.05 -6.75
CA LEU A 2 18.53 11.44 -6.49
C LEU A 2 17.01 11.54 -6.50
N ILE A 3 16.39 11.96 -5.39
CA ILE A 3 14.95 12.21 -5.33
C ILE A 3 14.73 13.72 -5.37
N ARG A 4 13.96 14.21 -6.34
CA ARG A 4 13.65 15.64 -6.46
C ARG A 4 12.28 15.90 -7.09
N PRO A 5 11.71 17.11 -6.91
CA PRO A 5 10.56 17.54 -7.69
C PRO A 5 10.81 17.45 -9.19
N ILE A 6 9.75 17.13 -9.92
CA ILE A 6 9.70 17.25 -11.38
C ILE A 6 9.49 18.73 -11.75
N THR A 7 10.23 19.21 -12.73
CA THR A 7 10.35 20.64 -13.04
C THR A 7 10.08 20.99 -14.51
N THR A 8 10.27 20.05 -15.44
CA THR A 8 10.08 20.29 -16.89
C THR A 8 8.90 19.52 -17.44
N GLU A 9 8.30 20.00 -18.53
CA GLU A 9 7.24 19.30 -19.24
C GLU A 9 7.68 17.90 -19.69
N ASP A 10 8.90 17.77 -20.22
CA ASP A 10 9.48 16.50 -20.67
C ASP A 10 9.55 15.47 -19.53
N GLU A 11 9.84 15.90 -18.30
CA GLU A 11 9.84 15.02 -17.14
C GLU A 11 8.43 14.55 -16.76
N TYR A 12 7.39 15.38 -16.92
CA TYR A 12 6.01 14.91 -16.74
C TYR A 12 5.60 13.92 -17.84
N ARG A 13 6.02 14.14 -19.09
CA ARG A 13 5.81 13.18 -20.19
C ARG A 13 6.56 11.87 -19.93
N ALA A 14 7.77 11.94 -19.36
CA ALA A 14 8.50 10.74 -18.95
C ALA A 14 7.73 9.94 -17.88
N VAL A 15 6.97 10.59 -17.01
CA VAL A 15 6.11 9.90 -16.03
C VAL A 15 4.96 9.16 -16.71
N GLU A 16 4.34 9.70 -17.77
CA GLU A 16 3.35 8.97 -18.57
C GLU A 16 3.96 7.68 -19.16
N LEU A 17 5.20 7.75 -19.64
CA LEU A 17 5.93 6.58 -20.14
C LEU A 17 6.22 5.56 -19.02
N LEU A 18 6.65 6.03 -17.85
CA LEU A 18 6.88 5.17 -16.69
C LEU A 18 5.58 4.50 -16.20
N GLN A 19 4.44 5.18 -16.25
CA GLN A 19 3.14 4.59 -15.93
C GLN A 19 2.86 3.36 -16.82
N ARG A 20 3.09 3.50 -18.13
CA ARG A 20 2.96 2.39 -19.09
C ARG A 20 3.93 1.26 -18.79
N GLU A 21 5.20 1.56 -18.55
CA GLU A 21 6.23 0.54 -18.30
C GLU A 21 5.95 -0.26 -17.02
N ILE A 22 5.57 0.41 -15.94
CA ILE A 22 5.49 -0.19 -14.60
C ILE A 22 4.27 -1.09 -14.46
N TRP A 23 3.11 -0.65 -14.95
CA TRP A 23 1.83 -1.35 -14.76
C TRP A 23 1.29 -1.99 -16.03
N GLY A 24 1.83 -1.64 -17.21
CA GLY A 24 1.26 -2.07 -18.49
C GLY A 24 -0.15 -1.54 -18.72
N SER A 25 -0.45 -0.37 -18.14
CA SER A 25 -1.76 0.27 -18.14
C SER A 25 -2.22 0.65 -19.55
N GLU A 26 -3.53 0.54 -19.77
CA GLU A 26 -4.17 1.13 -20.95
C GLU A 26 -4.08 2.66 -20.90
N GLU A 27 -4.22 3.32 -22.05
CA GLU A 27 -4.11 4.77 -22.15
C GLU A 27 -5.07 5.53 -21.22
N ILE A 28 -6.27 4.97 -21.00
CA ILE A 28 -7.30 5.54 -20.12
C ILE A 28 -6.92 5.52 -18.63
N GLU A 29 -5.97 4.68 -18.23
CA GLU A 29 -5.51 4.55 -16.84
C GLU A 29 -4.25 5.40 -16.57
N ILE A 30 -3.66 6.01 -17.61
CA ILE A 30 -2.51 6.90 -17.48
C ILE A 30 -3.01 8.28 -17.06
N ILE A 31 -2.42 8.81 -15.99
CA ILE A 31 -2.65 10.18 -15.56
C ILE A 31 -1.94 11.12 -16.53
N PRO A 32 -2.67 11.99 -17.23
CA PRO A 32 -2.08 12.93 -18.18
C PRO A 32 -1.13 13.93 -17.52
N HIS A 33 -0.08 14.31 -18.25
CA HIS A 33 0.95 15.26 -17.79
C HIS A 33 0.37 16.62 -17.39
N ASP A 34 -0.62 17.14 -18.13
CA ASP A 34 -1.27 18.43 -17.84
C ASP A 34 -2.06 18.40 -16.52
N LEU A 35 -2.71 17.28 -16.19
CA LEU A 35 -3.35 17.06 -14.89
C LEU A 35 -2.30 16.96 -13.77
N MET A 36 -1.22 16.19 -13.97
CA MET A 36 -0.12 16.10 -12.99
C MET A 36 0.50 17.46 -12.72
N MET A 37 0.75 18.25 -13.78
CA MET A 37 1.26 19.63 -13.69
C MET A 37 0.29 20.54 -12.94
N THR A 38 -1.00 20.47 -13.25
CA THR A 38 -2.03 21.28 -12.59
C THR A 38 -2.07 20.98 -11.10
N VAL A 39 -2.10 19.70 -10.72
CA VAL A 39 -2.10 19.28 -9.32
C VAL A 39 -0.81 19.73 -8.61
N HIS A 40 0.36 19.50 -9.20
CA HIS A 40 1.63 19.89 -8.59
C HIS A 40 1.72 21.41 -8.36
N LYS A 41 1.27 22.23 -9.33
CA LYS A 41 1.22 23.69 -9.19
C LYS A 41 0.28 24.16 -8.07
N ASN A 42 -0.75 23.38 -7.75
CA ASN A 42 -1.74 23.70 -6.72
C ASN A 42 -1.47 22.98 -5.39
N GLY A 43 -0.21 22.67 -5.10
CA GLY A 43 0.22 22.12 -3.82
C GLY A 43 0.26 20.59 -3.77
N GLY A 44 -0.11 19.88 -4.83
CA GLY A 44 0.14 18.44 -4.95
C GLY A 44 1.63 18.11 -4.95
N VAL A 45 1.95 16.83 -4.71
CA VAL A 45 3.33 16.32 -4.72
C VAL A 45 3.59 15.62 -6.04
N MET A 46 4.70 15.97 -6.70
CA MET A 46 5.22 15.25 -7.85
C MET A 46 6.74 15.16 -7.77
N LEU A 47 7.24 13.99 -7.40
CA LEU A 47 8.68 13.72 -7.24
C LEU A 47 9.12 12.61 -8.19
N GLY A 48 10.30 12.76 -8.77
CA GLY A 48 10.99 11.74 -9.56
C GLY A 48 12.19 11.16 -8.80
N ALA A 49 12.49 9.89 -9.07
CA ALA A 49 13.72 9.23 -8.66
C ALA A 49 14.63 9.09 -9.88
N PHE A 50 15.82 9.69 -9.82
CA PHE A 50 16.79 9.72 -10.91
C PHE A 50 18.05 8.94 -10.53
N ASP A 51 18.58 8.17 -11.47
CA ASP A 51 19.85 7.46 -11.26
C ASP A 51 21.03 8.24 -11.85
N PRO A 52 21.77 9.03 -11.04
CA PRO A 52 22.90 9.82 -11.54
C PRO A 52 24.11 8.97 -11.93
N GLN A 53 24.10 7.66 -11.63
CA GLN A 53 25.20 6.75 -12.00
C GLN A 53 25.06 6.18 -13.41
N THR A 54 23.89 6.34 -14.03
CA THR A 54 23.61 5.90 -15.38
C THR A 54 23.65 7.10 -16.33
N GLU A 55 24.28 6.94 -17.49
CA GLU A 55 24.36 7.99 -18.51
C GLU A 55 22.96 8.53 -18.88
N GLY A 56 22.83 9.85 -18.96
CA GLY A 56 21.55 10.53 -19.19
C GLY A 56 20.67 10.67 -17.95
N GLU A 57 21.14 10.22 -16.77
CA GLU A 57 20.47 10.36 -15.47
C GLU A 57 18.98 9.96 -15.50
N PRO A 58 18.63 8.74 -15.95
CA PRO A 58 17.24 8.40 -16.24
C PRO A 58 16.36 8.49 -14.99
N MET A 59 15.10 8.91 -15.19
CA MET A 59 14.05 8.77 -14.18
C MET A 59 13.60 7.31 -14.12
N VAL A 60 13.72 6.69 -12.95
CA VAL A 60 13.47 5.24 -12.74
C VAL A 60 12.29 4.97 -11.81
N GLY A 61 11.65 6.02 -11.33
CA GLY A 61 10.47 5.94 -10.48
C GLY A 61 9.94 7.32 -10.14
N PHE A 62 8.74 7.36 -9.58
CA PHE A 62 8.08 8.61 -9.23
C PHE A 62 7.02 8.41 -8.15
N VAL A 63 6.55 9.51 -7.57
CA VAL A 63 5.38 9.55 -6.70
C VAL A 63 4.54 10.78 -7.03
N PHE A 64 3.23 10.57 -7.15
CA PHE A 64 2.23 11.60 -7.41
C PHE A 64 1.13 11.57 -6.34
N GLY A 65 0.72 12.74 -5.88
CA GLY A 65 -0.37 12.89 -4.93
C GLY A 65 -0.90 14.30 -4.85
N PHE A 66 -2.04 14.48 -4.19
CA PHE A 66 -2.77 15.73 -4.12
C PHE A 66 -3.35 15.97 -2.73
N ILE A 67 -3.79 17.20 -2.48
CA ILE A 67 -4.49 17.57 -1.26
C ILE A 67 -5.94 17.06 -1.37
N GLY A 68 -6.39 16.34 -0.35
CA GLY A 68 -7.76 15.85 -0.23
C GLY A 68 -8.38 16.28 1.09
N MET A 69 -9.65 15.93 1.27
CA MET A 69 -10.41 16.25 2.48
C MET A 69 -11.08 14.98 2.99
N LYS A 70 -11.06 14.80 4.31
CA LYS A 70 -11.85 13.77 4.99
C LYS A 70 -13.34 14.17 5.01
N PRO A 71 -14.28 13.23 5.22
CA PRO A 71 -15.70 13.55 5.37
C PRO A 71 -15.99 14.56 6.49
N ASP A 72 -15.20 14.54 7.57
CA ASP A 72 -15.25 15.49 8.69
C ASP A 72 -14.69 16.90 8.38
N GLY A 73 -14.27 17.14 7.14
CA GLY A 73 -13.71 18.42 6.69
C GLY A 73 -12.22 18.62 6.97
N LYS A 74 -11.55 17.68 7.65
CA LYS A 74 -10.09 17.80 7.89
C LYS A 74 -9.31 17.56 6.60
N ILE A 75 -8.35 18.42 6.32
CA ILE A 75 -7.50 18.30 5.14
C ILE A 75 -6.44 17.22 5.36
N LYS A 76 -6.16 16.45 4.31
CA LYS A 76 -5.14 15.39 4.27
C LYS A 76 -4.39 15.42 2.94
N TYR A 77 -3.28 14.70 2.85
CA TYR A 77 -2.69 14.36 1.55
C TYR A 77 -3.18 12.99 1.07
N CYS A 78 -3.53 12.90 -0.20
CA CYS A 78 -3.81 11.65 -0.90
C CYS A 78 -2.58 11.29 -1.74
N SER A 79 -1.87 10.22 -1.34
CA SER A 79 -0.86 9.61 -2.21
C SER A 79 -1.59 8.77 -3.24
N HIS A 80 -1.50 9.14 -4.51
CA HIS A 80 -2.33 8.51 -5.53
C HIS A 80 -1.62 7.35 -6.21
N ILE A 81 -0.46 7.59 -6.82
CA ILE A 81 0.36 6.54 -7.42
C ILE A 81 1.84 6.74 -7.10
N ALA A 82 2.55 5.62 -6.94
CA ALA A 82 4.00 5.59 -6.79
C ALA A 82 4.52 4.33 -7.49
N GLY A 83 5.52 4.50 -8.34
CA GLY A 83 6.01 3.43 -9.20
C GLY A 83 7.53 3.45 -9.28
N VAL A 84 8.11 2.26 -9.41
CA VAL A 84 9.53 2.05 -9.70
C VAL A 84 9.66 1.00 -10.80
N THR A 85 10.51 1.26 -11.79
CA THR A 85 10.80 0.34 -12.89
C THR A 85 11.34 -0.99 -12.37
N ALA A 86 11.10 -2.08 -13.11
CA ALA A 86 11.42 -3.42 -12.65
C ALA A 86 12.91 -3.61 -12.28
N GLN A 87 13.81 -2.98 -13.04
CA GLN A 87 15.27 -3.06 -12.85
C GLN A 87 15.74 -2.45 -11.53
N TYR A 88 14.97 -1.52 -10.97
CA TYR A 88 15.29 -0.77 -9.75
C TYR A 88 14.45 -1.19 -8.54
N ARG A 89 13.58 -2.20 -8.70
CA ARG A 89 12.88 -2.83 -7.57
C ARG A 89 13.89 -3.44 -6.60
N ASP A 90 13.48 -3.54 -5.34
CA ASP A 90 14.29 -4.09 -4.24
C ASP A 90 15.60 -3.32 -3.93
N ARG A 91 15.83 -2.16 -4.55
CA ARG A 91 16.93 -1.22 -4.25
C ARG A 91 16.52 -0.05 -3.33
N ASN A 92 15.44 -0.22 -2.57
CA ASN A 92 14.83 0.80 -1.70
C ASN A 92 14.36 2.10 -2.39
N VAL A 93 14.26 2.16 -3.72
CA VAL A 93 13.83 3.37 -4.44
C VAL A 93 12.44 3.84 -4.02
N GLY A 94 11.47 2.93 -3.94
CA GLY A 94 10.11 3.25 -3.48
C GLY A 94 10.08 3.76 -2.03
N TYR A 95 10.97 3.24 -1.17
CA TYR A 95 11.12 3.73 0.19
C TYR A 95 11.64 5.17 0.21
N MET A 96 12.70 5.47 -0.55
CA MET A 96 13.26 6.83 -0.66
C MET A 96 12.23 7.83 -1.21
N LEU A 97 11.43 7.42 -2.22
CA LEU A 97 10.33 8.24 -2.75
C LEU A 97 9.27 8.56 -1.68
N LYS A 98 8.86 7.57 -0.87
CA LYS A 98 7.88 7.79 0.20
C LYS A 98 8.43 8.67 1.32
N LEU A 99 9.71 8.55 1.68
CA LEU A 99 10.34 9.46 2.65
C LEU A 99 10.37 10.90 2.12
N ALA A 100 10.78 11.10 0.86
CA ALA A 100 10.76 12.44 0.26
C ALA A 100 9.33 13.00 0.15
N GLN A 101 8.34 12.15 -0.12
CA GLN A 101 6.92 12.54 -0.08
C GLN A 101 6.51 12.98 1.33
N ARG A 102 6.90 12.22 2.36
CA ARG A 102 6.66 12.57 3.76
C ARG A 102 7.25 13.94 4.09
N ASP A 103 8.52 14.18 3.75
CA ASP A 103 9.19 15.44 4.03
C ASP A 103 8.51 16.62 3.29
N PHE A 104 8.14 16.41 2.02
CA PHE A 104 7.39 17.39 1.23
C PHE A 104 6.04 17.77 1.88
N VAL A 105 5.31 16.76 2.40
CA VAL A 105 4.00 16.96 3.02
C VAL A 105 4.15 17.60 4.41
N MET A 106 5.14 17.17 5.20
CA MET A 106 5.43 17.71 6.52
C MET A 106 5.80 19.20 6.46
N THR A 107 6.63 19.60 5.49
CA THR A 107 7.03 21.01 5.31
C THR A 107 5.85 21.93 4.95
N ARG A 108 4.71 21.38 4.55
CA ARG A 108 3.46 22.11 4.25
C ARG A 108 2.45 22.10 5.40
N GLY A 109 2.83 21.58 6.57
CA GLY A 109 2.01 21.60 7.78
C GLY A 109 0.94 20.51 7.85
N PHE A 110 1.11 19.42 7.10
CA PHE A 110 0.20 18.28 7.14
C PHE A 110 0.80 17.12 7.92
N ASP A 111 -0.09 16.36 8.56
CA ASP A 111 0.30 15.25 9.44
C ASP A 111 -0.22 13.88 8.96
N LEU A 112 -1.08 13.86 7.94
CA LEU A 112 -1.72 12.65 7.43
C LEU A 112 -1.57 12.53 5.92
N ILE A 113 -1.03 11.38 5.49
CA ILE A 113 -1.08 10.91 4.11
C ILE A 113 -1.92 9.64 4.06
N THR A 114 -2.88 9.56 3.14
CA THR A 114 -3.69 8.36 2.91
C THR A 114 -3.52 7.84 1.49
N TRP A 115 -3.62 6.53 1.31
CA TRP A 115 -3.75 5.89 0.00
C TRP A 115 -4.45 4.56 0.12
N THR A 116 -4.85 4.01 -1.02
CA THR A 116 -5.44 2.68 -1.07
C THR A 116 -4.49 1.67 -1.71
N PHE A 117 -4.57 0.42 -1.29
CA PHE A 117 -3.88 -0.68 -1.96
C PHE A 117 -4.66 -1.99 -1.79
N ASP A 118 -4.32 -2.99 -2.59
CA ASP A 118 -4.93 -4.32 -2.50
C ASP A 118 -4.39 -5.09 -1.27
N PRO A 119 -5.24 -5.49 -0.31
CA PRO A 119 -4.79 -6.12 0.92
C PRO A 119 -4.16 -7.52 0.69
N LEU A 120 -4.34 -8.15 -0.46
CA LEU A 120 -3.70 -9.44 -0.76
C LEU A 120 -2.29 -9.30 -1.35
N GLU A 121 -1.83 -8.08 -1.65
CA GLU A 121 -0.48 -7.82 -2.12
C GLU A 121 0.51 -7.78 -0.95
N SER A 122 0.93 -8.95 -0.47
CA SER A 122 1.82 -9.12 0.70
C SER A 122 3.07 -8.23 0.64
N ARG A 123 3.78 -8.16 -0.49
CA ARG A 123 4.97 -7.29 -0.63
C ARG A 123 4.65 -5.82 -0.38
N ASN A 124 3.51 -5.35 -0.89
CA ASN A 124 3.06 -3.97 -0.72
C ASN A 124 2.61 -3.73 0.73
N ALA A 125 1.90 -4.70 1.32
CA ALA A 125 1.51 -4.65 2.72
C ALA A 125 2.74 -4.57 3.64
N ARG A 126 3.78 -5.39 3.43
CA ARG A 126 5.02 -5.30 4.22
C ARG A 126 5.68 -3.94 4.08
N PHE A 127 5.74 -3.42 2.86
CA PHE A 127 6.30 -2.10 2.61
C PHE A 127 5.52 -1.02 3.38
N ASN A 128 4.19 -1.02 3.30
CA ASN A 128 3.34 -0.02 3.92
C ASN A 128 3.36 -0.12 5.46
N PHE A 129 3.06 -1.30 6.01
CA PHE A 129 2.90 -1.45 7.45
C PHE A 129 4.25 -1.55 8.17
N HIS A 130 5.10 -2.49 7.75
CA HIS A 130 6.35 -2.76 8.46
C HIS A 130 7.40 -1.66 8.26
N LYS A 131 7.57 -1.17 7.01
CA LYS A 131 8.63 -0.19 6.70
C LYS A 131 8.20 1.26 6.87
N LEU A 132 6.94 1.61 6.61
CA LEU A 132 6.45 2.98 6.74
C LEU A 132 5.66 3.23 8.03
N GLY A 133 5.18 2.18 8.71
CA GLY A 133 4.44 2.33 9.96
C GLY A 133 2.99 2.79 9.76
N VAL A 134 2.39 2.55 8.60
CA VAL A 134 0.97 2.89 8.40
C VAL A 134 0.05 2.05 9.28
N THR A 135 -1.19 2.50 9.43
CA THR A 135 -2.26 1.74 10.05
C THR A 135 -3.49 1.67 9.15
N CYS A 136 -4.36 0.68 9.37
CA CYS A 136 -5.59 0.53 8.60
C CYS A 136 -6.71 -0.05 9.45
N ASN A 137 -7.88 0.59 9.40
CA ASN A 137 -9.14 0.07 9.91
C ASN A 137 -10.29 0.29 8.91
N SER A 138 -9.95 0.50 7.63
CA SER A 138 -10.88 0.87 6.57
C SER A 138 -10.79 -0.10 5.40
N TYR A 139 -11.89 -0.81 5.15
CA TYR A 139 -12.05 -1.75 4.04
C TYR A 139 -13.07 -1.23 3.05
N PHE A 140 -12.69 -1.13 1.78
CA PHE A 140 -13.59 -0.76 0.69
C PHE A 140 -13.77 -1.94 -0.24
N ARG A 141 -15.03 -2.39 -0.40
CA ARG A 141 -15.39 -3.43 -1.37
C ARG A 141 -15.39 -2.84 -2.77
N ASN A 142 -14.73 -3.50 -3.71
CA ASN A 142 -14.76 -3.19 -5.14
C ASN A 142 -14.66 -1.69 -5.46
N LEU A 143 -13.74 -0.98 -4.78
CA LEU A 143 -13.70 0.49 -4.73
C LEU A 143 -13.64 1.13 -6.12
N TYR A 144 -12.87 0.52 -7.03
CA TYR A 144 -12.62 1.03 -8.38
C TYR A 144 -13.42 0.28 -9.45
N GLY A 145 -14.32 -0.63 -9.06
CA GLY A 145 -15.01 -1.49 -10.01
C GLY A 145 -14.06 -2.42 -10.76
N GLU A 146 -14.36 -2.64 -12.04
CA GLU A 146 -13.52 -3.41 -12.95
C GLU A 146 -12.24 -2.62 -13.30
N MET A 147 -11.09 -3.20 -12.98
CA MET A 147 -9.78 -2.65 -13.33
C MET A 147 -9.18 -3.42 -14.50
N ARG A 148 -8.40 -2.75 -15.35
CA ARG A 148 -7.86 -3.34 -16.59
C ARG A 148 -6.34 -3.51 -16.54
N ASP A 149 -5.68 -2.92 -15.57
CA ASP A 149 -4.26 -3.14 -15.34
C ASP A 149 -3.93 -4.62 -15.03
N LYS A 150 -2.71 -5.02 -15.40
CA LYS A 150 -2.24 -6.42 -15.30
C LYS A 150 -2.32 -6.99 -13.88
N LEU A 151 -2.14 -6.15 -12.86
CA LEU A 151 -2.09 -6.57 -11.46
C LEU A 151 -3.51 -6.84 -10.93
N ASN A 152 -4.46 -5.97 -11.22
CA ASN A 152 -5.79 -5.99 -10.60
C ASN A 152 -6.87 -6.67 -11.42
N ALA A 153 -6.70 -6.85 -12.73
CA ALA A 153 -7.79 -7.26 -13.63
C ALA A 153 -8.56 -8.54 -13.24
N GLY A 154 -9.89 -8.44 -13.30
CA GLY A 154 -10.88 -9.51 -13.19
C GLY A 154 -11.02 -10.18 -11.81
N LEU A 155 -10.81 -9.41 -10.74
CA LEU A 155 -11.32 -9.67 -9.40
C LEU A 155 -11.93 -8.37 -8.84
N PRO A 156 -12.82 -8.43 -7.84
CA PRO A 156 -13.30 -7.22 -7.16
C PRO A 156 -12.13 -6.39 -6.64
N SER A 157 -12.14 -5.08 -6.91
CA SER A 157 -11.09 -4.13 -6.53
C SER A 157 -11.17 -3.74 -5.06
N ASP A 158 -11.14 -4.73 -4.17
CA ASP A 158 -11.17 -4.46 -2.73
C ASP A 158 -9.89 -3.74 -2.30
N ARG A 159 -10.04 -2.75 -1.42
CA ARG A 159 -8.95 -1.89 -0.97
C ARG A 159 -8.94 -1.70 0.53
N PHE A 160 -7.76 -1.78 1.10
CA PHE A 160 -7.47 -1.06 2.33
C PHE A 160 -7.23 0.40 1.98
N GLN A 161 -7.81 1.32 2.76
CA GLN A 161 -7.26 2.67 2.86
C GLN A 161 -6.37 2.71 4.09
N VAL A 162 -5.09 2.99 3.88
CA VAL A 162 -4.12 3.14 4.96
C VAL A 162 -3.96 4.60 5.33
N ASP A 163 -3.74 4.83 6.61
CA ASP A 163 -3.43 6.12 7.20
C ASP A 163 -1.97 6.13 7.61
N TRP A 164 -1.22 7.09 7.07
CA TRP A 164 0.16 7.34 7.43
C TRP A 164 0.22 8.66 8.22
N LEU A 165 0.14 8.54 9.54
CA LEU A 165 0.29 9.65 10.48
C LEU A 165 1.77 10.00 10.59
N ILE A 166 2.26 10.81 9.65
CA ILE A 166 3.68 10.93 9.33
C ILE A 166 4.54 11.51 10.45
N ARG A 167 3.93 12.16 11.46
CA ARG A 167 4.63 12.68 12.65
C ARG A 167 4.46 11.84 13.92
N SER A 168 3.73 10.72 13.83
CA SER A 168 3.45 9.90 15.01
C SER A 168 4.68 9.12 15.46
N ASP A 169 4.76 8.87 16.77
CA ASP A 169 5.81 8.02 17.35
C ASP A 169 5.87 6.64 16.70
N ARG A 170 4.72 6.10 16.27
CA ARG A 170 4.64 4.85 15.51
C ARG A 170 5.47 4.90 14.24
N VAL A 171 5.29 5.96 13.44
CA VAL A 171 6.02 6.13 12.18
C VAL A 171 7.50 6.35 12.47
N GLU A 172 7.85 7.22 13.41
CA GLU A 172 9.26 7.43 13.79
C GLU A 172 9.94 6.13 14.23
N ASN A 173 9.27 5.32 15.05
CA ASN A 173 9.78 4.02 15.48
C ASN A 173 9.93 3.02 14.33
N ALA A 174 8.98 2.97 13.39
CA ALA A 174 9.07 2.10 12.21
C ALA A 174 10.25 2.50 11.30
N LEU A 175 10.46 3.80 11.10
CA LEU A 175 11.57 4.33 10.30
C LEU A 175 12.93 4.05 10.96
N ALA A 176 13.01 4.16 12.29
CA ALA A 176 14.21 3.87 13.07
C ALA A 176 14.53 2.36 13.14
N ASN A 177 13.51 1.52 13.33
CA ASN A 177 13.66 0.07 13.61
C ASN A 177 13.23 -0.82 12.44
N ARG A 178 13.37 -0.36 11.19
CA ARG A 178 12.90 -1.02 9.96
C ARG A 178 13.32 -2.48 9.71
N ASN A 179 14.28 -3.00 10.49
CA ASN A 179 14.82 -4.36 10.37
C ASN A 179 14.48 -5.24 11.59
N GLN A 180 13.67 -4.74 12.53
CA GLN A 180 13.28 -5.49 13.70
C GLN A 180 12.27 -6.56 13.31
N ASN A 181 12.56 -7.81 13.64
CA ASN A 181 11.60 -8.90 13.43
C ASN A 181 10.61 -8.94 14.60
N ILE A 182 9.33 -9.01 14.28
CA ILE A 182 8.28 -9.29 15.26
C ILE A 182 8.13 -10.81 15.35
N THR A 183 8.27 -11.34 16.55
CA THR A 183 8.05 -12.76 16.83
C THR A 183 6.56 -13.03 17.02
N ILE A 184 6.00 -13.94 16.22
CA ILE A 184 4.56 -14.24 16.22
C ILE A 184 4.15 -15.37 17.17
N HIS A 185 5.08 -15.99 17.89
CA HIS A 185 4.84 -17.22 18.67
C HIS A 185 3.77 -17.07 19.78
N GLU A 186 3.48 -15.84 20.21
CA GLU A 186 2.48 -15.56 21.24
C GLU A 186 1.12 -15.14 20.68
N MET A 187 0.98 -15.04 19.34
CA MET A 187 -0.22 -14.52 18.68
C MET A 187 -0.97 -15.64 17.95
N GLY A 188 -2.28 -15.73 18.19
CA GLY A 188 -3.14 -16.67 17.48
C GLY A 188 -3.38 -16.25 16.03
N VAL A 189 -3.18 -17.19 15.09
CA VAL A 189 -3.61 -17.03 13.69
C VAL A 189 -5.07 -17.46 13.61
N ILE A 190 -5.98 -16.54 13.25
CA ILE A 190 -7.41 -16.83 13.23
C ILE A 190 -7.84 -17.63 11.99
N ASN A 191 -7.06 -17.59 10.92
CA ASN A 191 -7.35 -18.30 9.67
C ASN A 191 -6.14 -19.08 9.12
N PRO A 192 -5.66 -20.11 9.85
CA PRO A 192 -4.48 -20.86 9.43
C PRO A 192 -4.73 -21.53 8.07
N ALA A 193 -3.97 -21.13 7.06
CA ALA A 193 -4.15 -21.60 5.70
C ALA A 193 -3.76 -23.08 5.54
N GLN A 194 -4.40 -23.75 4.59
CA GLN A 194 -4.13 -25.14 4.24
C GLN A 194 -3.12 -25.23 3.09
N SER A 195 -2.24 -26.24 3.11
CA SER A 195 -1.10 -26.36 2.19
C SER A 195 -1.02 -27.72 1.48
N GLU A 196 -2.07 -28.07 0.74
CA GLU A 196 -2.04 -29.20 -0.21
C GLU A 196 -1.93 -28.65 -1.65
N GLY A 197 -0.74 -28.12 -2.01
CA GLY A 197 -0.49 -27.49 -3.30
C GLY A 197 -0.54 -25.97 -3.25
N LEU A 198 -1.44 -25.34 -4.01
CA LEU A 198 -1.69 -23.90 -3.86
C LEU A 198 -2.29 -23.63 -2.47
N LEU A 199 -1.83 -22.57 -1.81
CA LEU A 199 -2.30 -22.19 -0.49
C LEU A 199 -3.81 -21.89 -0.53
N LYS A 200 -4.58 -22.49 0.38
CA LYS A 200 -6.04 -22.28 0.46
C LYS A 200 -6.43 -21.65 1.80
N PRO A 201 -7.46 -20.77 1.82
CA PRO A 201 -8.01 -20.29 3.08
C PRO A 201 -8.60 -21.47 3.87
N CYS A 202 -8.64 -21.37 5.20
CA CYS A 202 -9.34 -22.38 6.00
C CYS A 202 -10.86 -22.28 5.83
N ASP A 203 -11.55 -23.41 5.99
CA ASP A 203 -13.02 -23.46 5.93
C ASP A 203 -13.69 -22.75 7.12
N HIS A 204 -13.06 -22.82 8.29
CA HIS A 204 -13.63 -22.35 9.56
C HIS A 204 -12.61 -21.47 10.32
N PRO A 205 -12.59 -20.16 10.07
CA PRO A 205 -11.76 -19.24 10.83
C PRO A 205 -12.22 -19.17 12.30
N LEU A 206 -11.25 -18.98 13.20
CA LEU A 206 -11.47 -18.73 14.61
C LEU A 206 -12.05 -17.31 14.82
N PRO A 207 -12.78 -17.08 15.92
CA PRO A 207 -13.28 -15.75 16.24
C PRO A 207 -12.14 -14.72 16.44
N ALA A 208 -12.34 -13.50 15.94
CA ALA A 208 -11.49 -12.34 16.26
C ALA A 208 -11.73 -11.90 17.71
N VAL A 209 -10.92 -12.42 18.64
CA VAL A 209 -10.95 -12.15 20.09
C VAL A 209 -9.55 -11.93 20.65
N GLY A 210 -9.46 -11.22 21.78
CA GLY A 210 -8.19 -10.90 22.45
C GLY A 210 -7.61 -9.56 22.03
N GLU A 211 -6.45 -9.19 22.58
CA GLU A 211 -5.81 -7.90 22.31
C GLU A 211 -5.12 -7.86 20.95
N LYS A 212 -4.52 -8.98 20.52
CA LYS A 212 -3.80 -9.12 19.27
C LYS A 212 -4.07 -10.48 18.62
N PHE A 213 -4.18 -10.49 17.30
CA PHE A 213 -4.25 -11.72 16.52
C PHE A 213 -3.73 -11.51 15.10
N LEU A 214 -3.54 -12.62 14.38
CA LEU A 214 -2.99 -12.64 13.04
C LEU A 214 -4.04 -13.09 12.02
N ILE A 215 -4.11 -12.39 10.89
CA ILE A 215 -4.80 -12.85 9.68
C ILE A 215 -3.76 -13.23 8.64
N GLN A 216 -3.74 -14.51 8.25
CA GLN A 216 -2.89 -15.01 7.18
C GLN A 216 -3.44 -14.61 5.81
N ILE A 217 -2.52 -14.23 4.92
CA ILE A 217 -2.76 -14.05 3.48
C ILE A 217 -1.74 -14.86 2.67
N PRO A 218 -1.98 -15.08 1.37
CA PRO A 218 -0.96 -15.63 0.48
C PRO A 218 0.31 -14.76 0.47
N ASP A 219 1.48 -15.39 0.48
CA ASP A 219 2.77 -14.73 0.28
C ASP A 219 2.89 -14.19 -1.16
N ASN A 220 2.30 -14.90 -2.13
CA ASN A 220 2.26 -14.50 -3.52
C ASN A 220 0.86 -14.71 -4.12
N PHE A 221 -0.02 -13.74 -3.87
CA PHE A 221 -1.40 -13.75 -4.38
C PHE A 221 -1.47 -13.80 -5.91
N GLN A 222 -0.55 -13.12 -6.61
CA GLN A 222 -0.51 -13.12 -8.06
C GLN A 222 -0.23 -14.50 -8.66
N ARG A 223 0.60 -15.32 -7.99
CA ARG A 223 0.80 -16.73 -8.39
C ARG A 223 -0.48 -17.54 -8.27
N ILE A 224 -1.26 -17.35 -7.21
CA ILE A 224 -2.57 -18.00 -7.05
C ILE A 224 -3.52 -17.52 -8.15
N LYS A 225 -3.65 -16.21 -8.35
CA LYS A 225 -4.52 -15.61 -9.38
C LYS A 225 -4.20 -16.12 -10.80
N ALA A 226 -2.92 -16.28 -11.13
CA ALA A 226 -2.50 -16.79 -12.43
C ALA A 226 -2.80 -18.29 -12.60
N ALA A 227 -2.68 -19.08 -11.53
CA ALA A 227 -2.88 -20.52 -11.57
C ALA A 227 -4.36 -20.93 -11.43
N ASP A 228 -5.11 -20.26 -10.57
CA ASP A 228 -6.50 -20.54 -10.25
C ASP A 228 -7.24 -19.24 -9.83
N ARG A 229 -8.07 -18.73 -10.73
CA ARG A 229 -8.86 -17.51 -10.51
C ARG A 229 -10.00 -17.73 -9.50
N GLY A 230 -10.54 -18.94 -9.43
CA GLY A 230 -11.58 -19.31 -8.47
C GLY A 230 -11.03 -19.24 -7.05
N LEU A 231 -9.87 -19.88 -6.82
CA LEU A 231 -9.18 -19.83 -5.54
C LEU A 231 -8.74 -18.40 -5.16
N ALA A 232 -8.33 -17.58 -6.13
CA ALA A 232 -8.02 -16.18 -5.87
C ALA A 232 -9.25 -15.37 -5.42
N LEU A 233 -10.43 -15.66 -5.98
CA LEU A 233 -11.69 -15.08 -5.54
C LEU A 233 -12.07 -15.59 -4.15
N GLU A 234 -11.87 -16.87 -3.85
CA GLU A 234 -12.09 -17.44 -2.51
C GLU A 234 -11.25 -16.71 -1.45
N TRP A 235 -9.95 -16.49 -1.72
CA TRP A 235 -9.07 -15.70 -0.85
C TRP A 235 -9.55 -14.27 -0.65
N ARG A 236 -10.04 -13.61 -1.71
CA ARG A 236 -10.62 -12.26 -1.65
C ARG A 236 -11.83 -12.23 -0.72
N MET A 237 -12.77 -13.14 -0.91
CA MET A 237 -13.99 -13.19 -0.12
C MET A 237 -13.72 -13.58 1.34
N HIS A 238 -12.83 -14.53 1.56
CA HIS A 238 -12.43 -14.98 2.89
C HIS A 238 -11.81 -13.84 3.70
N THR A 239 -10.78 -13.19 3.16
CA THR A 239 -10.11 -12.09 3.87
C THR A 239 -10.99 -10.85 4.00
N ARG A 240 -11.86 -10.55 3.03
CA ARG A 240 -12.88 -9.49 3.14
C ARG A 240 -13.71 -9.66 4.41
N SER A 241 -14.28 -10.85 4.60
CA SER A 241 -15.13 -11.13 5.77
C SER A 241 -14.36 -10.91 7.08
N LEU A 242 -13.13 -11.42 7.17
CA LEU A 242 -12.32 -11.32 8.38
C LEU A 242 -11.93 -9.88 8.71
N PHE A 243 -11.46 -9.11 7.72
CA PHE A 243 -11.05 -7.72 7.95
C PHE A 243 -12.24 -6.83 8.29
N GLU A 244 -13.38 -6.98 7.61
CA GLU A 244 -14.57 -6.20 7.93
C GLU A 244 -15.10 -6.51 9.33
N GLU A 245 -15.15 -7.79 9.73
CA GLU A 245 -15.53 -8.17 11.08
C GLU A 245 -14.59 -7.55 12.12
N ALA A 246 -13.27 -7.69 11.91
CA ALA A 246 -12.27 -7.15 12.81
C ALA A 246 -12.37 -5.61 12.92
N PHE A 247 -12.45 -4.90 11.80
CA PHE A 247 -12.55 -3.43 11.80
C PHE A 247 -13.85 -2.94 12.42
N ASN A 248 -14.97 -3.66 12.24
CA ASN A 248 -16.24 -3.34 12.91
C ASN A 248 -16.19 -3.59 14.42
N LYS A 249 -15.34 -4.50 14.88
CA LYS A 249 -15.05 -4.74 16.31
C LYS A 249 -14.00 -3.76 16.89
N GLY A 250 -13.50 -2.81 16.11
CA GLY A 250 -12.54 -1.81 16.57
C GLY A 250 -11.07 -2.26 16.54
N TYR A 251 -10.76 -3.34 15.83
CA TYR A 251 -9.37 -3.72 15.57
C TYR A 251 -8.77 -2.85 14.45
N THR A 252 -7.46 -2.64 14.53
CA THR A 252 -6.67 -1.94 13.52
C THR A 252 -5.54 -2.86 13.05
N ALA A 253 -5.36 -2.98 11.74
CA ALA A 253 -4.18 -3.61 11.17
C ALA A 253 -2.98 -2.66 11.35
N THR A 254 -1.91 -3.17 11.95
CA THR A 254 -0.75 -2.38 12.34
C THR A 254 0.55 -2.88 11.72
N ASP A 255 0.72 -4.18 11.51
CA ASP A 255 1.90 -4.73 10.83
C ASP A 255 1.54 -5.78 9.76
N LEU A 256 2.48 -6.06 8.87
CA LEU A 256 2.53 -7.30 8.11
C LEU A 256 3.83 -8.05 8.40
N VAL A 257 3.71 -9.15 9.14
CA VAL A 257 4.81 -10.00 9.58
C VAL A 257 5.03 -11.13 8.58
N ILE A 258 6.31 -11.42 8.29
CA ILE A 258 6.72 -12.59 7.51
C ILE A 258 7.40 -13.59 8.44
N ASP A 259 6.85 -14.80 8.52
CA ASP A 259 7.40 -15.91 9.31
C ASP A 259 7.35 -17.22 8.53
N GLY A 260 8.49 -17.91 8.42
CA GLY A 260 8.59 -19.17 7.67
C GLY A 260 8.14 -19.07 6.21
N GLY A 261 8.31 -17.90 5.57
CA GLY A 261 7.84 -17.64 4.21
C GLY A 261 6.34 -17.35 4.07
N ARG A 262 5.59 -17.31 5.18
CA ARG A 262 4.16 -16.98 5.22
C ARG A 262 3.95 -15.52 5.61
N SER A 263 2.83 -14.95 5.19
CA SER A 263 2.50 -13.53 5.40
C SER A 263 1.29 -13.37 6.31
N PHE A 264 1.41 -12.54 7.34
CA PHE A 264 0.37 -12.34 8.34
C PHE A 264 0.17 -10.85 8.63
N TYR A 265 -1.07 -10.37 8.55
CA TYR A 265 -1.41 -9.08 9.14
C TYR A 265 -1.52 -9.21 10.64
N LEU A 266 -0.90 -8.29 11.37
CA LEU A 266 -1.12 -8.09 12.79
C LEU A 266 -2.27 -7.13 13.01
N LEU A 267 -3.30 -7.59 13.73
CA LEU A 267 -4.40 -6.77 14.18
C LEU A 267 -4.33 -6.57 15.68
N GLU A 268 -4.56 -5.34 16.12
CA GLU A 268 -4.52 -4.94 17.53
C GLU A 268 -5.81 -4.20 17.90
N ALA A 269 -6.35 -4.51 19.09
CA ALA A 269 -7.51 -3.82 19.63
C ALA A 269 -7.15 -2.38 20.03
N GLY A 270 -7.97 -1.40 19.62
CA GLY A 270 -7.90 -0.03 20.15
C GLY A 270 -6.56 0.71 19.93
N SER A 271 -5.73 0.29 18.97
CA SER A 271 -4.33 0.73 18.88
C SER A 271 -4.09 2.09 18.21
N VAL A 272 -5.10 2.75 17.66
CA VAL A 272 -5.03 4.15 17.18
C VAL A 272 -6.42 4.77 17.32
N PRO A 273 -6.58 6.03 17.80
CA PRO A 273 -7.88 6.66 17.85
C PRO A 273 -8.54 6.57 16.49
N VAL A 274 -9.78 6.06 16.48
CA VAL A 274 -10.69 6.13 15.35
C VAL A 274 -10.68 7.59 14.90
N THR A 275 -9.97 7.92 13.83
CA THR A 275 -10.12 9.25 13.27
C THR A 275 -11.49 9.21 12.62
N ASP A 276 -12.46 9.83 13.27
CA ASP A 276 -13.88 9.78 12.93
C ASP A 276 -14.13 9.69 11.42
N ARG A 277 -15.01 8.73 11.08
CA ARG A 277 -15.41 8.36 9.72
C ARG A 277 -16.04 9.53 8.99
#